data_AF-A0A7Y4ZDH8-F1
#
_entry.id   AF-A0A7Y4ZDH8-F1
#
_cell.length_a   1.000
_cell.length_b   1.000
_cell.length_c   1.000
_cell.angle_alpha   90.00
_cell.angle_beta   90.00
_cell.angle_gamma   90.00
#
_symmetry.space_group_name_H-M   'P 1'
#
loop_
_entity.id
_entity.type
_entity.pdbx_description
1 polymer ?
#
loop_
_entity_poly.entity_id
_entity_poly.type
_entity_poly.pdbx_seq_one_letter_code
_entity_poly.pdbx_strand_id
1 'polypeptide(L)' 'MQTVIAPPVPIGKIKSFGQVGPKYEVGKPLRQLENGDWVVEVTLVESGEKAEYRLTNIYDDPEAE' A
#
# COMPACT_ATOMS: atom_id res chain seq x y z
N MET A 1 19.45 -11.05 16.18
CA MET A 1 18.10 -10.76 15.65
C MET A 1 18.29 -9.69 14.59
N GLN A 2 18.07 -10.01 13.32
CA GLN A 2 18.21 -9.02 12.24
C GLN A 2 16.96 -8.15 12.29
N THR A 3 17.12 -6.85 12.57
CA THR A 3 16.00 -5.91 12.56
C THR A 3 15.58 -5.73 11.11
N VAL A 4 14.46 -6.33 10.73
CA VAL A 4 13.87 -6.13 9.41
C VAL A 4 13.30 -4.71 9.39
N ILE A 5 13.99 -3.80 8.68
CA ILE A 5 13.54 -2.42 8.51
C ILE A 5 12.58 -2.41 7.32
N ALA A 6 11.38 -1.87 7.51
CA ALA A 6 10.43 -1.68 6.42
C ALA A 6 11.04 -0.75 5.36
N PRO A 7 10.87 -1.05 4.06
CA PRO A 7 11.28 -0.14 3.00
C PRO A 7 10.52 1.20 3.12
N PRO A 8 10.99 2.27 2.49
CA PRO A 8 10.20 3.48 2.36
C PRO A 8 8.83 3.12 1.75
N VAL A 9 7.77 3.63 2.35
CA VAL A 9 6.38 3.49 1.87
C VAL A 9 5.82 4.90 1.73
N PRO A 10 5.11 5.24 0.64
CA PRO A 10 4.55 6.57 0.44
C PRO A 10 3.29 6.79 1.29
N ILE A 11 3.42 6.72 2.62
CA ILE A 11 2.32 6.85 3.57
C ILE A 11 1.60 8.19 3.37
N GLY A 12 0.26 8.16 3.36
CA GLY A 12 -0.62 9.31 3.16
C GLY A 12 -0.83 9.70 1.70
N LYS A 13 -0.16 9.06 0.74
CA LYS A 13 -0.48 9.26 -0.68
C LYS A 13 -1.81 8.61 -1.03
N ILE A 14 -2.57 9.27 -1.89
CA ILE A 14 -3.76 8.71 -2.51
C ILE A 14 -3.38 8.15 -3.89
N LYS A 15 -3.70 6.88 -4.10
CA LYS A 15 -3.44 6.15 -5.34
C LYS A 15 -4.74 5.50 -5.84
N SER A 16 -4.72 4.99 -7.07
CA SER A 16 -5.84 4.25 -7.64
C SER A 16 -5.43 2.81 -7.92
N PHE A 17 -6.32 1.84 -7.70
CA PHE A 17 -6.07 0.46 -8.10
C PHE A 17 -6.04 0.35 -9.63
N GLY A 18 -4.85 0.27 -10.22
CA GLY A 18 -4.68 0.44 -11.66
C GLY A 18 -5.26 1.76 -12.18
N GLN A 19 -5.50 1.84 -13.49
CA GLN A 19 -5.91 3.09 -14.15
C GLN A 19 -7.37 3.51 -13.86
N VAL A 20 -8.25 2.57 -13.50
CA VAL A 20 -9.71 2.82 -13.41
C VAL A 20 -10.34 2.27 -12.13
N GLY A 21 -9.55 1.75 -11.20
CA GLY A 21 -10.06 1.17 -9.97
C GLY A 21 -10.29 2.21 -8.87
N PRO A 22 -10.83 1.75 -7.72
CA PRO A 22 -11.10 2.62 -6.58
C PRO A 22 -9.84 3.34 -6.08
N LYS A 23 -10.04 4.54 -5.52
CA LYS A 23 -8.99 5.29 -4.87
C LYS A 23 -8.74 4.77 -3.46
N TYR A 24 -7.48 4.75 -3.04
CA TYR A 24 -7.08 4.34 -1.71
C TYR A 24 -5.96 5.24 -1.17
N GLU A 25 -5.96 5.46 0.13
CA GLU A 25 -4.85 6.09 0.86
C GLU A 25 -3.87 5.02 1.34
N VAL A 26 -2.58 5.26 1.12
CA VAL A 26 -1.50 4.38 1.56
C VAL A 26 -1.27 4.56 3.07
N GLY A 27 -1.43 3.49 3.83
CA GLY A 27 -1.15 3.44 5.26
C GLY A 27 0.22 2.87 5.60
N LYS A 28 0.36 2.36 6.82
CA LYS A 28 1.63 1.85 7.35
C LYS A 28 1.97 0.45 6.83
N PRO A 29 3.26 0.11 6.65
CA PRO A 29 3.68 -1.28 6.44
C PRO A 29 3.28 -2.14 7.65
N LEU A 30 2.78 -3.34 7.38
CA LEU A 30 2.29 -4.29 8.39
C LEU A 30 3.28 -5.43 8.62
N ARG A 31 3.64 -6.16 7.56
CA ARG A 31 4.55 -7.32 7.63
C ARG A 31 5.27 -7.55 6.31
N GLN A 32 6.45 -8.15 6.39
CA GLN A 32 7.14 -8.71 5.24
C GLN A 32 6.59 -10.10 4.91
N LEU A 33 6.51 -10.43 3.63
CA LEU A 33 6.17 -11.75 3.10
C LEU A 33 7.45 -12.58 2.90
N GLU A 34 7.29 -13.91 2.80
CA GLU A 34 8.42 -14.84 2.62
C GLU A 34 9.24 -14.55 1.35
N ASN A 35 8.62 -13.97 0.33
CA ASN A 35 9.27 -13.58 -0.92
C ASN A 35 9.98 -12.21 -0.85
N GLY A 36 10.01 -11.56 0.32
CA GLY A 36 10.64 -10.27 0.55
C GLY A 36 9.76 -9.04 0.27
N ASP A 37 8.59 -9.23 -0.34
CA ASP A 37 7.59 -8.18 -0.56
C ASP A 37 6.93 -7.75 0.77
N TRP A 38 6.23 -6.62 0.78
CA TRP A 38 5.61 -6.09 1.99
C TRP A 38 4.11 -5.98 1.84
N VAL A 39 3.40 -6.29 2.92
CA VAL A 39 1.99 -5.97 3.07
C VAL A 39 1.87 -4.62 3.76
N VAL A 40 1.06 -3.74 3.20
CA VAL A 40 0.77 -2.39 3.66
C VAL A 40 -0.72 -2.26 3.90
N GLU A 41 -1.12 -1.59 4.98
CA GLU A 41 -2.53 -1.21 5.17
C GLU A 41 -2.90 -0.12 4.16
N VAL A 42 -4.01 -0.26 3.46
CA VAL A 42 -4.59 0.79 2.62
C VAL A 42 -6.01 1.09 3.07
N THR A 43 -6.46 2.33 2.93
CA THR A 43 -7.84 2.73 3.24
C THR A 43 -8.52 3.17 1.96
N LEU A 44 -9.62 2.50 1.57
CA LEU A 44 -10.43 2.93 0.44
C LEU A 44 -11.00 4.32 0.71
N VAL A 45 -10.75 5.28 -0.17
CA VAL A 45 -11.14 6.68 0.02
C VAL A 45 -12.66 6.83 0.08
N GLU A 46 -13.38 6.06 -0.73
CA GLU A 46 -14.83 6.20 -0.86
C GLU A 46 -15.60 5.60 0.33
N SER A 47 -15.15 4.46 0.86
CA SER A 47 -15.86 3.72 1.90
C SER A 47 -15.23 3.84 3.28
N GLY A 48 -13.97 4.26 3.38
CA GLY A 48 -13.17 4.20 4.60
C GLY A 48 -12.78 2.76 5.00
N GLU A 49 -13.06 1.77 4.15
CA GLU A 49 -12.71 0.37 4.42
C GLU A 49 -11.19 0.20 4.40
N LYS A 50 -10.68 -0.55 5.39
CA LYS A 50 -9.26 -0.90 5.47
C LYS A 50 -9.02 -2.26 4.83
N ALA A 51 -7.99 -2.33 4.01
CA ALA A 51 -7.55 -3.55 3.35
C ALA A 51 -6.03 -3.71 3.45
N GLU A 52 -5.56 -4.93 3.19
CA GLU A 52 -4.14 -5.23 3.07
C GLU A 52 -3.74 -5.28 1.59
N TYR A 53 -2.66 -4.60 1.22
CA TYR A 53 -2.20 -4.56 -0.16
C TYR A 53 -0.68 -4.71 -0.29
N ARG A 54 -0.21 -5.23 -1.43
CA ARG A 54 1.21 -5.47 -1.69
C ARG A 54 1.92 -4.17 -2.02
N LEU A 55 3.06 -3.93 -1.39
CA LEU A 55 3.88 -2.74 -1.62
C LEU A 55 4.35 -2.64 -3.07
N THR A 56 4.70 -3.76 -3.69
CA THR A 56 5.09 -3.78 -5.12
C THR A 56 3.96 -3.21 -5.99
N ASN A 57 2.72 -3.64 -5.76
CA ASN A 57 1.57 -3.12 -6.51
C ASN A 57 1.30 -1.64 -6.22
N ILE A 58 1.49 -1.20 -4.96
CA ILE A 58 1.38 0.23 -4.60
C ILE A 58 2.37 1.07 -5.42
N TYR A 59 3.55 0.55 -5.73
CA TYR A 59 4.51 1.27 -6.57
C TYR A 59 4.12 1.32 -8.05
N ASP A 60 3.47 0.26 -8.55
CA ASP A 60 3.03 0.16 -9.95
C ASP A 60 1.73 0.94 -10.23
N ASP A 61 0.88 1.12 -9.22
CA ASP A 61 -0.37 1.86 -9.33
C ASP A 61 -0.13 3.35 -9.64
N PRO A 62 -1.00 4.02 -10.41
CA PRO A 62 -0.90 5.46 -10.64
C PRO A 62 -1.26 6.26 -9.38
N GLU A 63 -0.79 7.51 -9.32
CA GLU A 63 -1.34 8.49 -8.37
C GLU A 63 -2.79 8.81 -8.77
N ALA A 64 -3.66 8.99 -7.78
CA ALA A 64 -5.04 9.39 -8.04
C ALA A 64 -5.11 10.90 -8.32
N GLU A 65 -5.84 11.31 -9.37
CA GLU A 65 -6.16 12.72 -9.65
C GLU A 65 -7.12 13.32 -8.62
#